data_AF-M1CAS9-F1
#
_entry.id   AF-M1CAS9-F1
#
_cell.length_a   1.000
_cell.length_b   1.000
_cell.length_c   1.000
_cell.angle_alpha   90.00
_cell.angle_beta   90.00
_cell.angle_gamma   90.00
#
_symmetry.space_group_name_H-M   'P 1'
#
loop_
_entity.id
_entity.type
_entity.pdbx_description
1 polymer ?
#
loop_
_entity_poly.entity_id
_entity_poly.type
_entity_poly.pdbx_seq_one_letter_code
_entity_poly.pdbx_strand_id
1 'polypeptide(L)'
;MVKQAPAAARSVAADVKSAGVMGAASGLAKTVYAKYEPTAKGLYTKYEPMAEQYAASAWFSLNRFPIVPKVTQAVVPTAAYYSEKYNVMVQQTAEKGYRVASYLPLVPTEKIAKVFSTQPVASS
;
A
#
# COMPACT_ATOMS: atom_id res chain seq x y z
N MET A 1 -2.65 17.27 -56.51
CA MET A 1 -2.45 17.12 -55.05
C MET A 1 -3.66 17.70 -54.31
N VAL A 2 -4.82 17.02 -54.30
CA VAL A 2 -6.02 17.51 -53.57
C VAL A 2 -6.79 16.31 -53.05
N LYS A 3 -6.36 15.74 -51.92
CA LYS A 3 -7.17 14.75 -51.17
C LYS A 3 -6.79 14.59 -49.70
N GLN A 4 -5.77 15.31 -49.22
CA GLN A 4 -5.17 15.10 -47.89
C GLN A 4 -5.80 15.98 -46.80
N ALA A 5 -6.32 17.16 -47.15
CA ALA A 5 -6.99 18.08 -46.22
C ALA A 5 -8.24 17.52 -45.50
N PRO A 6 -9.14 16.74 -46.16
CA PRO A 6 -10.34 16.21 -45.50
C PRO A 6 -10.02 15.09 -44.51
N ALA A 7 -8.98 14.30 -44.79
CA ALA A 7 -8.55 13.21 -43.91
C ALA A 7 -7.89 13.77 -42.64
N ALA A 8 -7.02 14.78 -42.80
CA ALA A 8 -6.40 15.49 -41.68
C ALA A 8 -7.45 16.17 -40.78
N ALA A 9 -8.42 16.88 -41.36
CA ALA A 9 -9.49 17.53 -40.60
C ALA A 9 -10.36 16.54 -39.80
N ARG A 10 -10.65 15.36 -40.39
CA ARG A 10 -11.41 14.30 -39.69
C ARG A 10 -10.61 13.66 -38.57
N SER A 11 -9.30 13.45 -38.76
CA SER A 11 -8.40 12.94 -37.72
C SER A 11 -8.35 13.88 -36.52
N VAL A 12 -8.13 15.18 -36.76
CA VAL A 12 -8.09 16.20 -35.69
C VAL A 12 -9.43 16.27 -34.95
N ALA A 13 -10.56 16.20 -35.66
CA ALA A 13 -11.87 16.17 -35.03
C ALA A 13 -12.11 14.90 -34.18
N ALA A 14 -11.57 13.74 -34.60
CA ALA A 14 -11.64 12.51 -33.82
C ALA A 14 -10.76 12.57 -32.56
N ASP A 15 -9.55 13.12 -32.68
CA ASP A 15 -8.61 13.29 -31.56
C ASP A 15 -9.17 14.27 -30.51
N VAL A 16 -9.77 15.38 -30.94
CA VAL A 16 -10.42 16.35 -30.04
C VAL A 16 -11.62 15.72 -29.31
N LYS A 17 -12.43 14.91 -30.00
CA LYS A 17 -13.54 14.18 -29.37
C LYS A 17 -13.03 13.16 -28.35
N SER A 18 -12.00 12.39 -28.70
CA SER A 18 -11.40 11.39 -27.80
C SER A 18 -10.78 12.04 -26.56
N ALA A 19 -9.99 13.10 -26.74
CA ALA A 19 -9.42 13.88 -25.64
C ALA A 19 -10.51 14.52 -24.76
N GLY A 20 -11.60 15.00 -25.36
CA GLY A 20 -12.77 15.52 -24.64
C GLY A 20 -13.44 14.47 -23.76
N VAL A 21 -13.67 13.26 -24.28
CA VAL A 21 -14.24 12.13 -23.52
C VAL A 21 -13.30 11.70 -22.38
N MET A 22 -12.00 11.60 -22.65
CA MET A 22 -11.00 11.27 -21.63
C MET A 22 -10.92 12.35 -20.53
N GLY A 23 -11.01 13.62 -20.91
CA GLY A 23 -11.08 14.75 -19.98
C GLY A 23 -12.33 14.70 -19.10
N ALA A 24 -13.50 14.40 -19.69
CA ALA A 24 -14.74 14.24 -18.94
C ALA A 24 -14.70 13.05 -17.97
N ALA A 25 -14.20 11.89 -18.41
CA ALA A 25 -14.03 10.71 -17.57
C ALA A 25 -13.06 10.96 -16.39
N SER A 26 -11.93 11.64 -16.66
CA SER A 26 -10.97 12.06 -15.63
C SER A 26 -11.60 13.05 -14.64
N GLY A 27 -12.42 13.98 -15.14
CA GLY A 27 -13.19 14.91 -14.31
C GLY A 27 -14.12 14.18 -13.35
N LEU A 28 -14.92 13.23 -13.85
CA LEU A 28 -15.83 12.42 -13.03
C LEU A 28 -15.08 11.59 -11.99
N ALA A 29 -13.97 10.95 -12.37
CA ALA A 29 -13.14 10.18 -11.44
C ALA A 29 -12.58 11.07 -10.30
N LYS A 30 -12.11 12.28 -10.62
CA LYS A 30 -11.63 13.23 -9.61
C LYS A 30 -12.75 13.68 -8.66
N THR A 31 -13.95 13.95 -9.17
CA THR A 31 -15.10 14.35 -8.33
C THR A 31 -15.51 13.23 -7.38
N VAL A 32 -15.58 11.99 -7.87
CA VAL A 32 -15.87 10.82 -7.04
C VAL A 32 -14.79 10.65 -5.97
N TYR A 33 -13.51 10.71 -6.35
CA TYR A 33 -12.40 10.60 -5.41
C TYR A 33 -12.46 11.68 -4.32
N ALA A 34 -12.64 12.95 -4.68
CA ALA A 34 -12.74 14.06 -3.73
C ALA A 34 -13.92 13.91 -2.75
N LYS A 35 -15.01 13.25 -3.18
CA LYS A 35 -16.18 13.00 -2.32
C LYS A 35 -15.92 11.91 -1.28
N TYR A 36 -15.18 10.85 -1.65
CA TYR A 36 -15.00 9.67 -0.79
C TYR A 36 -13.68 9.64 -0.02
N GLU A 37 -12.63 10.28 -0.54
CA GLU A 37 -11.32 10.38 0.11
C GLU A 37 -11.41 10.85 1.58
N PRO A 38 -12.10 11.95 1.95
CA PRO A 38 -12.14 12.41 3.34
C PRO A 38 -12.85 11.41 4.26
N THR A 39 -13.89 10.71 3.78
CA THR A 39 -14.57 9.68 4.55
C THR A 39 -13.68 8.46 4.76
N ALA A 40 -12.99 8.00 3.71
CA ALA A 40 -12.07 6.87 3.80
C ALA A 40 -10.91 7.18 4.77
N LYS A 41 -10.30 8.37 4.64
CA LYS A 41 -9.25 8.85 5.55
C LYS A 41 -9.77 8.96 6.98
N GLY A 42 -10.95 9.57 7.18
CA GLY A 42 -11.55 9.71 8.50
C GLY A 42 -11.83 8.37 9.18
N LEU A 43 -12.29 7.37 8.44
CA LEU A 43 -12.47 6.01 8.94
C LEU A 43 -11.11 5.38 9.30
N TYR A 44 -10.12 5.47 8.42
CA TYR A 44 -8.78 4.93 8.66
C TYR A 44 -8.18 5.54 9.94
N THR A 45 -8.12 6.87 10.04
CA THR A 45 -7.57 7.58 11.21
C THR A 45 -8.32 7.26 12.51
N LYS A 46 -9.62 7.00 12.45
CA LYS A 46 -10.41 6.63 13.63
C LYS A 46 -10.07 5.23 14.14
N TYR A 47 -9.87 4.28 13.22
CA TYR A 47 -9.72 2.87 13.59
C TYR A 47 -8.28 2.41 13.74
N GLU A 48 -7.32 3.05 13.06
CA GLU A 48 -5.89 2.76 13.17
C GLU A 48 -5.40 2.70 14.63
N PRO A 49 -5.59 3.73 15.48
CA PRO A 49 -5.11 3.66 16.87
C PRO A 49 -5.81 2.59 17.69
N MET A 50 -7.08 2.29 17.39
CA MET A 50 -7.81 1.22 18.06
C MET A 50 -7.24 -0.15 17.66
N ALA A 51 -6.99 -0.37 16.37
CA ALA A 51 -6.40 -1.60 15.85
C ALA A 51 -5.00 -1.82 16.42
N GLU A 52 -4.17 -0.77 16.48
CA GLU A 52 -2.84 -0.81 17.09
C GLU A 52 -2.93 -1.17 18.58
N GLN A 53 -3.83 -0.52 19.33
CA GLN A 53 -4.00 -0.79 20.75
C GLN A 53 -4.46 -2.23 21.01
N TYR A 54 -5.41 -2.73 20.21
CA TYR A 54 -5.88 -4.12 20.32
C TYR A 54 -4.78 -5.11 19.96
N ALA A 55 -4.03 -4.88 18.88
CA ALA A 55 -2.90 -5.72 18.50
C ALA A 55 -1.82 -5.76 19.59
N ALA A 56 -1.46 -4.60 20.15
CA ALA A 56 -0.49 -4.49 21.24
C ALA A 56 -0.99 -5.19 22.52
N SER A 57 -2.26 -5.00 22.89
CA SER A 57 -2.85 -5.64 24.07
C SER A 57 -2.94 -7.17 23.92
N ALA A 58 -3.35 -7.65 22.75
CA ALA A 58 -3.39 -9.08 22.45
C ALA A 58 -1.98 -9.68 22.47
N TRP A 59 -1.01 -9.02 21.85
CA TRP A 59 0.40 -9.43 21.87
C TRP A 59 0.96 -9.50 23.30
N PHE A 60 0.71 -8.47 24.10
CA PHE A 60 1.15 -8.45 25.51
C PHE A 60 0.52 -9.58 26.32
N SER A 61 -0.78 -9.81 26.13
CA SER A 61 -1.50 -10.89 26.81
C SER A 61 -0.98 -12.27 26.42
N LEU A 62 -0.66 -12.49 25.14
CA LEU A 62 -0.09 -13.73 24.64
C LEU A 62 1.32 -13.99 25.20
N ASN A 63 2.14 -12.95 25.31
CA ASN A 63 3.50 -13.08 25.86
C ASN A 63 3.55 -13.45 27.35
N ARG A 64 2.42 -13.42 28.07
CA ARG A 64 2.32 -13.94 29.44
C ARG A 64 2.37 -15.47 29.49
N PHE A 65 2.09 -16.16 28.37
CA PHE A 65 2.18 -17.62 28.30
C PHE A 65 3.64 -18.06 28.04
N PRO A 66 4.21 -18.98 28.84
CA PRO A 66 5.62 -19.38 28.74
C PRO A 66 6.04 -19.97 27.37
N ILE A 67 5.09 -20.52 26.61
CA ILE A 67 5.35 -21.14 25.31
C ILE A 67 5.41 -20.13 24.16
N VAL A 68 4.72 -18.99 24.29
CA VAL A 68 4.57 -18.01 23.21
C VAL A 68 5.91 -17.39 22.81
N PRO A 69 6.81 -16.99 23.73
CA PRO A 69 8.13 -16.49 23.35
C PRO A 69 8.97 -17.51 22.57
N LYS A 70 8.93 -18.79 22.95
CA LYS A 70 9.67 -19.87 22.27
C LYS A 70 9.17 -20.08 20.85
N VAL A 71 7.85 -20.13 20.67
CA VAL A 71 7.22 -20.25 19.36
C VAL A 71 7.53 -19.02 18.51
N THR A 72 7.46 -17.82 19.10
CA THR A 72 7.79 -16.56 18.44
C THR A 72 9.22 -16.58 17.91
N GLN A 73 10.19 -16.96 18.72
CA GLN A 73 11.59 -17.02 18.31
C GLN A 73 11.82 -18.00 17.14
N ALA A 74 11.08 -19.11 17.10
CA ALA A 74 11.16 -20.06 16.00
C ALA A 74 10.57 -19.53 14.68
N VAL A 75 9.51 -18.71 14.74
CA VAL A 75 8.82 -18.20 13.54
C VAL A 75 9.33 -16.84 13.05
N VAL A 76 9.96 -16.04 13.92
CA VAL A 76 10.48 -14.70 13.59
C VAL A 76 11.39 -14.70 12.35
N PRO A 77 12.36 -15.63 12.19
CA PRO A 77 13.21 -15.64 10.99
C PRO A 77 12.41 -15.84 9.69
N THR A 78 11.43 -16.73 9.72
CA THR A 78 10.55 -17.01 8.56
C THR A 78 9.67 -15.80 8.25
N ALA A 79 9.09 -15.17 9.28
CA ALA A 79 8.29 -13.96 9.11
C ALA A 79 9.13 -12.81 8.53
N ALA A 80 10.37 -12.63 9.00
CA ALA A 80 11.30 -11.63 8.47
C ALA A 80 11.63 -11.89 7.00
N TYR A 81 11.97 -13.13 6.63
CA TYR A 81 12.27 -13.50 5.24
C TYR A 81 11.11 -13.17 4.29
N TYR A 82 9.88 -13.59 4.62
CA TYR A 82 8.74 -13.34 3.74
C TYR A 82 8.32 -11.87 3.70
N SER A 83 8.44 -11.15 4.81
CA SER A 83 8.16 -9.71 4.85
C SER A 83 9.13 -8.94 3.96
N GLU A 84 10.41 -9.29 3.97
CA GLU A 84 11.42 -8.69 3.11
C GLU A 84 11.13 -8.96 1.63
N LYS A 85 10.81 -10.22 1.28
CA LYS A 85 10.47 -10.59 -0.10
C LYS A 85 9.22 -9.88 -0.60
N TYR A 86 8.23 -9.71 0.26
CA TYR A 86 7.02 -8.94 -0.04
C TYR A 86 7.37 -7.46 -0.31
N ASN A 87 8.15 -6.82 0.58
CA ASN A 87 8.55 -5.42 0.42
C ASN A 87 9.30 -5.18 -0.89
N VAL A 88 10.28 -6.03 -1.20
CA VAL A 88 11.04 -5.97 -2.47
C VAL A 88 10.09 -6.09 -3.66
N MET A 89 9.13 -7.02 -3.61
CA MET A 89 8.16 -7.19 -4.70
C MET A 89 7.28 -5.96 -4.88
N VAL A 90 6.75 -5.38 -3.80
CA VAL A 90 5.92 -4.16 -3.85
C VAL A 90 6.71 -2.99 -4.42
N GLN A 91 7.95 -2.77 -3.98
CA GLN A 91 8.80 -1.69 -4.49
C GLN A 91 9.11 -1.88 -5.98
N GLN A 92 9.57 -3.06 -6.39
CA GLN A 92 9.90 -3.35 -7.79
C GLN A 92 8.69 -3.23 -8.72
N THR A 93 7.50 -3.61 -8.26
CA THR A 93 6.28 -3.50 -9.07
C THR A 93 5.78 -2.05 -9.15
N ALA A 94 5.90 -1.28 -8.06
CA ALA A 94 5.62 0.15 -8.08
C ALA A 94 6.58 0.90 -9.02
N GLU A 95 7.88 0.59 -9.00
CA GLU A 95 8.90 1.15 -9.91
C GLU A 95 8.61 0.85 -11.38
N LYS A 96 8.04 -0.32 -11.67
CA LYS A 96 7.61 -0.73 -13.03
C LYS A 96 6.30 -0.07 -13.47
N GLY A 97 5.70 0.80 -12.67
CA GLY A 97 4.49 1.55 -13.00
C GLY A 97 3.18 0.80 -12.76
N TYR A 98 3.19 -0.32 -12.02
CA TYR A 98 1.95 -1.00 -11.63
C TYR A 98 1.24 -0.19 -10.55
N ARG A 99 0.24 0.60 -10.96
CA ARG A 99 -0.53 1.51 -10.08
C ARG A 99 -1.09 0.85 -8.81
N VAL A 100 -1.43 -0.44 -8.86
CA VAL A 100 -1.96 -1.18 -7.68
C VAL A 100 -0.89 -1.33 -6.59
N ALA A 101 0.38 -1.53 -6.97
CA ALA A 101 1.46 -1.72 -6.01
C ALA A 101 1.72 -0.47 -5.17
N SER A 102 1.48 0.73 -5.72
CA SER A 102 1.61 2.00 -5.00
C SER A 102 0.62 2.17 -3.84
N TYR A 103 -0.42 1.31 -3.75
CA TYR A 103 -1.38 1.30 -2.66
C TYR A 103 -1.13 0.17 -1.65
N LEU A 104 -0.15 -0.71 -1.90
CA LEU A 104 0.20 -1.79 -0.98
C LEU A 104 1.17 -1.26 0.08
N PRO A 105 0.88 -1.47 1.38
CA PRO A 105 1.75 -0.99 2.44
C PRO A 105 3.02 -1.82 2.52
N LEU A 106 4.14 -1.20 2.86
CA LEU A 106 5.39 -1.90 3.19
C LEU A 106 5.38 -2.32 4.66
N VAL A 107 5.94 -3.50 4.93
CA VAL A 107 6.19 -3.97 6.30
C VAL A 107 7.43 -3.24 6.83
N PRO A 108 7.41 -2.61 8.02
CA PRO A 108 8.54 -1.85 8.54
C PRO A 108 9.61 -2.76 9.16
N THR A 109 10.26 -3.60 8.35
CA THR A 109 11.20 -4.65 8.79
C THR A 109 12.38 -4.08 9.58
N GLU A 110 12.91 -2.91 9.22
CA GLU A 110 14.04 -2.28 9.91
C GLU A 110 13.65 -1.78 11.31
N LYS A 111 12.46 -1.19 11.45
CA LYS A 111 11.95 -0.74 12.75
C LYS A 111 11.73 -1.93 13.68
N ILE A 112 11.16 -3.01 13.14
CA ILE A 112 10.91 -4.25 13.87
C ILE A 112 12.25 -4.87 14.32
N ALA A 113 13.22 -5.02 13.40
CA ALA A 113 14.54 -5.56 13.71
C ALA A 113 15.25 -4.74 14.81
N LYS A 114 15.18 -3.41 14.75
CA LYS A 114 15.78 -2.53 15.78
C LYS A 114 15.22 -2.79 17.18
N VAL A 115 13.91 -3.01 17.32
CA VAL A 115 13.28 -3.34 18.61
C VAL A 115 13.80 -4.66 19.15
N PHE A 116 13.94 -5.68 18.29
CA PHE A 116 14.44 -6.99 18.71
C PHE A 116 15.95 -6.99 19.04
N SER A 117 16.75 -6.20 18.33
CA SER A 117 18.20 -6.07 18.60
C SER A 117 18.52 -5.30 19.89
N THR A 118 17.56 -4.56 20.45
CA THR A 118 17.72 -3.74 21.66
C THR A 118 17.27 -4.48 22.93
N GLN A 119 16.70 -5.69 22.81
CA GLN A 119 16.41 -6.51 23.99
C GLN A 119 17.69 -7.21 24.47
N PRO A 120 18.13 -6.99 25.73
CA PRO A 120 19.20 -7.80 26.29
C PRO A 120 18.73 -9.25 26.29
N VAL A 121 19.56 -10.16 25.78
CA VAL A 121 19.39 -11.59 26.05
C VAL A 121 19.29 -11.74 27.57
N ALA A 122 18.14 -12.18 28.07
CA ALA A 122 18.04 -12.57 29.47
C ALA A 122 19.03 -13.73 29.66
N SER A 123 20.20 -13.40 30.23
CA SER A 123 21.20 -14.37 30.65
C SER A 123 20.51 -15.40 31.53
N SER A 124 20.49 -16.64 31.05
CA SER A 124 20.14 -17.82 31.84
C SER A 124 21.26 -18.16 32.81
#